data_AF-A0A085MMD8-F1
#
_entry.id   AF-A0A085MMD8-F1
#
_cell.length_a   1.000
_cell.length_b   1.000
_cell.length_c   1.000
_cell.angle_alpha   90.00
_cell.angle_beta   90.00
_cell.angle_gamma   90.00
#
_symmetry.space_group_name_H-M   'P 1'
#
loop_
_entity.id
_entity.type
_entity.pdbx_description
1 polymer ?
#
loop_
_entity_poly.entity_id
_entity_poly.type
_entity_poly.pdbx_seq_one_letter_code
_entity_poly.pdbx_strand_id
1 'polypeptide(L)'
;MQIIRRKLKWGAYIATTHIRNLTAPQCMPACDMATLSRMKHFLKEKNVLHGQTTPYSAELLDLLNKLETLNGCLKNALQSVKEVAQPCFWHRFNAAMLPKEEQSESLQLAAAFSKVAENFTDPAKKDAFTKYSNAYKDIDGQQRLFLRQVDAYTINALKNFMDVHVVNIRNEKAKLDTCRVKYDELADAVKRSRPEYVKDLTAKLEVAKKEFNDQLEFLNKKLAEVPNLEMEIREAMQTFSMARLQYYTTTHAGIKAVTS
;
A
#
# COMPACT_ATOMS: atom_id res chain seq x y z
N MET A 1 24.17 -10.67 39.97
CA MET A 1 23.32 -10.88 41.17
C MET A 1 22.89 -9.51 41.67
N GLN A 2 21.65 -9.16 41.99
CA GLN A 2 20.37 -9.85 42.11
C GLN A 2 19.27 -8.81 41.86
N ILE A 3 18.15 -9.30 41.33
CA ILE A 3 16.98 -8.57 40.88
C ILE A 3 16.06 -8.22 42.05
N ILE A 4 15.52 -7.00 42.00
CA ILE A 4 14.41 -6.48 42.82
C ILE A 4 13.15 -7.33 42.63
N ARG A 5 12.46 -7.71 43.72
CA ARG A 5 10.99 -7.88 43.76
C ARG A 5 10.48 -7.98 45.21
N ARG A 6 9.83 -6.91 45.68
CA ARG A 6 9.02 -6.91 46.91
C ARG A 6 7.69 -7.63 46.65
N LYS A 7 7.37 -8.61 47.51
CA LYS A 7 6.05 -9.21 47.69
C LYS A 7 5.26 -8.36 48.68
N LEU A 8 3.99 -8.05 48.37
CA LEU A 8 2.97 -7.76 49.38
C LEU A 8 1.70 -8.51 49.00
N LYS A 9 1.36 -9.50 49.84
CA LYS A 9 0.05 -10.15 49.97
C LYS A 9 -0.60 -9.54 51.22
N TRP A 10 -1.89 -9.21 51.14
CA TRP A 10 -2.80 -9.22 52.30
C TRP A 10 -4.17 -9.71 51.84
N GLY A 11 -4.68 -10.76 52.52
CA GLY A 11 -6.04 -11.30 52.39
C GLY A 11 -7.05 -10.45 53.18
N ALA A 12 -8.34 -10.50 52.82
CA ALA A 12 -9.40 -11.34 53.44
C ALA A 12 -9.80 -10.85 54.84
N TYR A 13 -11.06 -10.71 55.29
CA TYR A 13 -12.45 -11.04 54.89
C TYR A 13 -13.34 -10.30 55.96
N ILE A 14 -14.62 -9.94 55.79
CA ILE A 14 -15.88 -10.61 56.25
C ILE A 14 -16.96 -9.49 56.16
N ALA A 15 -17.96 -9.54 55.27
CA ALA A 15 -19.32 -10.09 55.37
C ALA A 15 -20.33 -9.35 56.28
N THR A 16 -21.41 -8.82 55.68
CA THR A 16 -22.75 -8.82 56.30
C THR A 16 -23.85 -8.89 55.22
N THR A 17 -24.77 -9.82 55.43
CA THR A 17 -25.90 -10.24 54.58
C THR A 17 -27.20 -9.49 54.91
N HIS A 18 -28.02 -9.20 53.90
CA HIS A 18 -29.51 -9.34 53.81
C HIS A 18 -30.03 -8.48 52.63
N ILE A 19 -31.06 -8.74 51.81
CA ILE A 19 -32.01 -9.83 51.53
C ILE A 19 -32.78 -9.37 50.25
N ARG A 20 -33.17 -10.31 49.37
CA ARG A 20 -34.27 -10.32 48.37
C ARG A 20 -34.19 -9.57 47.01
N ASN A 21 -34.12 -10.42 45.98
CA ASN A 21 -35.11 -10.60 44.89
C ASN A 21 -35.01 -9.82 43.56
N LEU A 22 -34.85 -10.66 42.53
CA LEU A 22 -35.50 -10.68 41.21
C LEU A 22 -34.75 -10.06 40.00
N THR A 23 -34.75 -10.89 38.95
CA THR A 23 -34.40 -10.68 37.54
C THR A 23 -32.92 -10.69 37.14
N ALA A 24 -32.51 -11.84 36.59
CA ALA A 24 -31.28 -12.03 35.85
C ALA A 24 -31.32 -11.27 34.51
N PRO A 25 -30.20 -10.69 34.04
CA PRO A 25 -30.10 -10.16 32.68
C PRO A 25 -29.96 -11.32 31.69
N GLN A 26 -30.77 -11.30 30.63
CA GLN A 26 -30.64 -12.21 29.50
C GLN A 26 -29.29 -12.00 28.82
N CYS A 27 -28.38 -12.96 28.98
CA CYS A 27 -27.20 -13.09 28.12
C CYS A 27 -27.67 -13.49 26.71
N MET A 28 -27.33 -12.67 25.72
CA MET A 28 -27.41 -13.08 24.31
C MET A 28 -26.54 -14.33 24.09
N PRO A 29 -26.98 -15.34 23.32
CA PRO A 29 -26.12 -16.45 22.99
C PRO A 29 -25.02 -15.93 22.06
N ALA A 30 -23.77 -16.05 22.50
CA ALA A 30 -22.61 -15.92 21.65
C ALA A 30 -22.82 -16.84 20.44
N CYS A 31 -22.97 -16.25 19.27
CA CYS A 31 -23.01 -16.97 18.00
C CYS A 31 -21.66 -17.67 17.86
N ASP A 32 -21.65 -18.96 18.16
CA ASP A 32 -20.45 -19.77 18.35
C ASP A 32 -19.66 -19.82 17.04
N MET A 33 -18.51 -19.13 17.02
CA MET A 33 -17.56 -19.08 15.90
C MET A 33 -17.07 -20.48 15.48
N ALA A 34 -17.18 -21.47 16.37
CA ALA A 34 -16.91 -22.87 16.04
C ALA A 34 -18.00 -23.46 15.12
N THR A 35 -19.25 -23.00 15.21
CA THR A 35 -20.37 -23.42 14.34
C THR A 35 -20.21 -22.89 12.93
N LEU A 36 -19.77 -21.64 12.77
CA LEU A 36 -19.45 -21.05 11.46
C LEU A 36 -18.23 -21.72 10.81
N SER A 37 -17.19 -22.03 11.59
CA SER A 37 -16.04 -22.78 11.09
C SER A 37 -16.41 -24.22 10.71
N ARG A 38 -17.27 -24.89 11.50
CA ARG A 38 -17.80 -26.21 11.16
C ARG A 38 -18.71 -26.17 9.95
N MET A 39 -19.59 -25.18 9.78
CA MET A 39 -20.38 -25.00 8.55
C MET A 39 -19.48 -24.79 7.34
N LYS A 40 -18.42 -23.98 7.47
CA LYS A 40 -17.44 -23.77 6.39
C LYS A 40 -16.68 -25.05 6.05
N HIS A 41 -16.35 -25.87 7.05
CA HIS A 41 -15.73 -27.19 6.85
C HIS A 41 -16.71 -28.21 6.25
N PHE A 42 -17.97 -28.18 6.68
CA PHE A 42 -19.03 -29.08 6.22
C PHE A 42 -19.45 -28.76 4.78
N LEU A 43 -19.48 -27.48 4.39
CA LEU A 43 -19.64 -27.03 3.00
C LEU A 43 -18.44 -27.44 2.13
N LYS A 44 -17.26 -27.60 2.73
CA LYS A 44 -16.04 -28.09 2.06
C LYS A 44 -16.03 -29.61 1.91
N GLU A 45 -16.50 -30.35 2.91
CA GLU A 45 -16.47 -31.82 3.00
C GLU A 45 -17.66 -32.49 2.29
N LYS A 46 -18.86 -31.90 2.35
CA LYS A 46 -20.02 -32.40 1.61
C LYS A 46 -20.11 -31.75 0.23
N ASN A 47 -19.25 -32.14 -0.71
CA ASN A 47 -19.48 -32.23 -2.17
C ASN A 47 -20.59 -31.37 -2.83
N VAL A 48 -20.71 -30.08 -2.51
CA VAL A 48 -21.54 -29.11 -3.26
C VAL A 48 -20.66 -28.22 -4.16
N LEU A 49 -19.33 -28.23 -3.98
CA LEU A 49 -18.37 -27.38 -4.70
C LEU A 49 -17.26 -28.14 -5.46
N HIS A 50 -17.25 -29.47 -5.46
CA HIS A 50 -16.24 -30.28 -6.16
C HIS A 50 -16.80 -30.94 -7.42
N GLY A 51 -17.33 -30.11 -8.33
CA GLY A 51 -17.15 -30.40 -9.74
C GLY A 51 -15.66 -30.35 -10.09
N GLN A 52 -15.21 -31.00 -11.17
CA GLN A 52 -13.92 -30.66 -11.75
C GLN A 52 -13.95 -29.17 -12.11
N THR A 53 -13.34 -28.32 -11.30
CA THR A 53 -13.27 -26.89 -11.59
C THR A 53 -12.47 -26.70 -12.85
N THR A 54 -12.99 -25.95 -13.79
CA THR A 54 -12.27 -25.66 -15.03
C THR A 54 -10.95 -24.94 -14.69
N PRO A 55 -9.77 -25.52 -14.97
CA PRO A 55 -8.50 -24.86 -14.68
C PRO A 55 -8.33 -23.66 -15.61
N TYR A 56 -7.76 -22.58 -15.08
CA TYR A 56 -7.32 -21.48 -15.93
C TYR A 56 -6.15 -21.93 -16.81
N SER A 57 -5.95 -21.26 -17.95
CA SER A 57 -4.76 -21.49 -18.76
C SER A 57 -3.51 -21.16 -17.94
N ALA A 58 -2.43 -21.92 -18.18
CA ALA A 58 -1.14 -21.67 -17.54
C ALA A 58 -0.64 -20.24 -17.81
N GLU A 59 -0.89 -19.73 -19.01
CA GLU A 59 -0.56 -18.36 -19.42
C GLU A 59 -1.25 -17.29 -18.57
N LEU A 60 -2.56 -17.43 -18.33
CA LEU A 60 -3.30 -16.48 -17.48
C LEU A 60 -2.77 -16.48 -16.05
N LEU A 61 -2.50 -17.67 -15.50
CA LEU A 61 -1.95 -17.81 -14.15
C LEU A 61 -0.55 -17.20 -14.05
N ASP A 62 0.30 -17.41 -15.05
CA ASP A 62 1.65 -16.83 -15.11
C ASP A 62 1.60 -15.30 -15.15
N LEU A 63 0.73 -14.70 -15.99
CA LEU A 63 0.55 -13.25 -16.06
C LEU A 63 0.09 -12.66 -14.71
N LEU A 64 -0.88 -13.30 -14.06
CA LEU A 64 -1.37 -12.86 -12.76
C LEU A 64 -0.27 -12.98 -11.68
N ASN A 65 0.50 -14.06 -11.68
CA ASN A 65 1.61 -14.24 -10.73
C ASN A 65 2.73 -13.21 -10.94
N LYS A 66 3.06 -12.89 -12.20
CA LYS A 66 4.02 -11.83 -12.54
C LYS A 66 3.53 -10.47 -12.05
N LEU A 67 2.26 -10.14 -12.27
CA LEU A 67 1.65 -8.91 -11.77
C LEU A 67 1.76 -8.79 -10.25
N GLU A 68 1.47 -9.87 -9.52
CA GLU A 68 1.56 -9.89 -8.06
C GLU A 68 3.00 -9.76 -7.55
N THR A 69 3.94 -10.43 -8.23
CA THR A 69 5.37 -10.32 -7.92
C THR A 69 5.85 -8.89 -8.14
N LEU A 70 5.49 -8.28 -9.27
CA LEU A 70 5.80 -6.90 -9.59
C LEU A 70 5.23 -5.94 -8.52
N ASN A 71 3.96 -6.10 -8.13
CA ASN A 71 3.34 -5.31 -7.08
C ASN A 71 4.13 -5.41 -5.75
N GLY A 72 4.57 -6.62 -5.37
CA GLY A 72 5.41 -6.81 -4.19
C GLY A 72 6.75 -6.06 -4.29
N CYS A 73 7.42 -6.15 -5.43
CA CYS A 73 8.66 -5.42 -5.69
C CYS A 73 8.47 -3.90 -5.64
N LEU A 74 7.38 -3.38 -6.21
CA LEU A 74 7.11 -1.95 -6.25
C LEU A 74 6.79 -1.36 -4.88
N LYS A 75 6.18 -2.12 -3.96
CA LYS A 75 6.02 -1.69 -2.56
C LYS A 75 7.35 -1.44 -1.88
N ASN A 76 8.31 -2.35 -2.10
CA ASN A 76 9.66 -2.20 -1.57
C ASN A 76 10.39 -1.03 -2.23
N ALA A 77 10.27 -0.89 -3.56
CA ALA A 77 10.86 0.22 -4.29
C ALA A 77 10.29 1.58 -3.85
N LEU A 78 8.98 1.69 -3.64
CA LEU A 78 8.32 2.89 -3.13
C LEU A 78 8.88 3.27 -1.74
N GLN A 79 9.05 2.29 -0.86
CA GLN A 79 9.67 2.54 0.43
C GLN A 79 11.08 3.08 0.23
N SER A 80 11.95 2.37 -0.50
CA SER A 80 13.33 2.80 -0.76
C SER A 80 13.44 4.20 -1.36
N VAL A 81 12.57 4.55 -2.32
CA VAL A 81 12.51 5.90 -2.90
C VAL A 81 12.27 6.96 -1.82
N LYS A 82 11.31 6.73 -0.91
CA LYS A 82 11.04 7.65 0.19
C LYS A 82 12.23 7.79 1.14
N GLU A 83 12.91 6.69 1.46
CA GLU A 83 14.06 6.71 2.38
C GLU A 83 15.25 7.46 1.78
N VAL A 84 15.49 7.25 0.49
CA VAL A 84 16.57 7.87 -0.27
C VAL A 84 16.29 9.34 -0.56
N ALA A 85 15.02 9.72 -0.76
CA ALA A 85 14.61 11.10 -0.96
C ALA A 85 14.57 11.90 0.35
N GLN A 86 14.06 11.29 1.42
CA GLN A 86 13.89 11.89 2.74
C GLN A 86 14.45 10.97 3.83
N PRO A 87 15.72 11.18 4.24
CA PRO A 87 16.37 10.37 5.26
C PRO A 87 15.66 10.43 6.62
N CYS A 88 15.10 11.59 6.98
CA CYS A 88 14.39 11.74 8.25
C CYS A 88 13.07 10.97 8.23
N PHE A 89 12.99 9.92 9.06
CA PHE A 89 11.83 9.03 9.13
C PHE A 89 10.51 9.77 9.32
N TRP A 90 10.44 10.70 10.26
CA TRP A 90 9.21 11.43 10.59
C TRP A 90 8.72 12.32 9.44
N HIS A 91 9.63 12.87 8.64
CA HIS A 91 9.27 13.73 7.51
C HIS A 91 8.69 12.94 6.33
N ARG A 92 8.96 11.63 6.21
CA ARG A 92 8.44 10.79 5.12
C ARG A 92 6.90 10.70 5.12
N PHE A 93 6.26 11.01 6.24
CA PHE A 93 4.81 10.99 6.42
C PHE A 93 4.15 12.34 6.16
N ASN A 94 4.93 13.41 5.98
CA ASN A 94 4.40 14.73 5.64
C ASN A 94 3.97 14.79 4.18
N ALA A 95 3.13 15.78 3.83
CA ALA A 95 2.81 16.08 2.44
C ALA A 95 4.09 16.36 1.65
N ALA A 96 4.25 15.66 0.51
CA ALA A 96 5.46 15.66 -0.31
C ALA A 96 6.76 15.41 0.47
N MET A 97 6.70 14.73 1.62
CA MET A 97 7.83 14.47 2.50
C MET A 97 8.57 15.72 3.02
N LEU A 98 7.90 16.88 2.99
CA LEU A 98 8.52 18.16 3.30
C LEU A 98 8.63 18.38 4.82
N PRO A 99 9.79 18.82 5.34
CA PRO A 99 9.88 19.33 6.70
C PRO A 99 9.13 20.66 6.82
N LYS A 100 8.59 20.94 8.01
CA LYS A 100 8.17 22.30 8.36
C LYS A 100 9.38 23.23 8.31
N GLU A 101 9.20 24.51 8.03
CA GLU A 101 10.32 25.46 7.94
C GLU A 101 11.17 25.48 9.22
N GLU A 102 10.51 25.47 10.38
CA GLU A 102 11.14 25.40 11.70
C GLU A 102 11.98 24.14 11.93
N GLN A 103 11.71 23.06 11.19
CA GLN A 103 12.39 21.77 11.29
C GLN A 103 13.45 21.57 10.21
N SER A 104 13.63 22.54 9.30
CA SER A 104 14.67 22.47 8.28
C SER A 104 16.03 22.81 8.91
N GLU A 105 16.89 21.81 8.98
CA GLU A 105 18.28 21.95 9.43
C GLU A 105 19.04 22.98 8.58
N SER A 106 18.80 23.00 7.27
CA SER A 106 19.40 23.98 6.36
C SER A 106 18.97 25.41 6.67
N LEU A 107 17.68 25.64 6.95
CA LEU A 107 17.20 26.98 7.31
C LEU A 107 17.66 27.41 8.70
N GLN A 108 17.72 26.48 9.66
CA GLN A 108 18.26 26.75 10.99
C GLN A 108 19.74 27.16 10.90
N LEU A 109 20.54 26.45 10.09
CA LEU A 109 21.93 26.79 9.86
C LEU A 109 22.10 28.13 9.13
N ALA A 110 21.26 28.40 8.12
CA ALA A 110 21.25 29.69 7.44
C ALA A 110 20.95 30.85 8.42
N ALA A 111 19.98 30.67 9.32
CA ALA A 111 19.65 31.65 10.34
C ALA A 111 20.81 31.86 11.34
N ALA A 112 21.51 30.78 11.71
CA ALA A 112 22.71 30.87 12.55
C ALA A 112 23.83 31.66 11.87
N PHE A 113 24.09 31.44 10.57
CA PHE A 113 25.07 32.23 9.82
C PHE A 113 24.71 33.72 9.77
N SER A 114 23.43 34.07 9.57
CA SER A 114 22.99 35.47 9.63
C SER A 114 23.28 36.11 11.00
N LYS A 115 22.96 35.40 12.10
CA LYS A 115 23.25 35.90 13.46
C LYS A 115 24.74 36.08 13.70
N VAL A 116 25.59 35.18 13.19
CA VAL A 116 27.04 35.34 13.30
C VAL A 116 27.52 36.55 12.48
N ALA A 117 26.98 36.75 11.27
CA ALA A 117 27.30 37.89 10.43
C ALA A 117 27.00 39.24 11.09
N GLU A 118 25.89 39.33 11.83
CA GLU A 118 25.48 40.53 12.55
C GLU A 118 26.47 40.96 13.65
N ASN A 119 27.23 40.01 14.21
CA ASN A 119 28.20 40.25 15.27
C ASN A 119 29.60 40.59 14.74
N PHE A 120 29.85 40.46 13.43
CA PHE A 120 31.13 40.86 12.86
C PHE A 120 31.21 42.38 12.65
N THR A 121 32.28 42.97 13.16
CA THR A 121 32.67 44.35 12.86
C THR A 121 33.39 44.48 11.53
N ASP A 122 34.05 43.41 11.08
CA ASP A 122 34.73 43.32 9.79
C ASP A 122 33.72 43.10 8.65
N PRO A 123 33.58 44.05 7.70
CA PRO A 123 32.63 43.95 6.60
C PRO A 123 32.86 42.74 5.70
N ALA A 124 34.11 42.31 5.49
CA ALA A 124 34.42 41.17 4.62
C ALA A 124 33.93 39.85 5.25
N LYS A 125 34.11 39.69 6.57
CA LYS A 125 33.60 38.52 7.31
C LYS A 125 32.08 38.51 7.37
N LYS A 126 31.48 39.67 7.55
CA LYS A 126 30.02 39.85 7.52
C LYS A 126 29.43 39.45 6.16
N ASP A 127 30.04 39.91 5.07
CA ASP A 127 29.62 39.54 3.71
C ASP A 127 29.76 38.04 3.45
N ALA A 128 30.90 37.43 3.84
CA ALA A 128 31.12 36.00 3.70
C ALA A 128 30.05 35.15 4.41
N PHE A 129 29.73 35.44 5.67
CA PHE A 129 28.69 34.71 6.41
C PHE A 129 27.28 34.98 5.87
N THR A 130 27.02 36.16 5.32
CA THR A 130 25.76 36.45 4.63
C THR A 130 25.63 35.60 3.37
N LYS A 131 26.70 35.43 2.59
CA LYS A 131 26.74 34.52 1.42
C LYS A 131 26.50 33.08 1.83
N TYR A 132 27.12 32.60 2.92
CA TYR A 132 26.86 31.25 3.44
C TYR A 132 25.40 31.07 3.85
N SER A 133 24.80 32.04 4.54
CA SER A 133 23.37 31.99 4.89
C SER A 133 22.49 31.83 3.65
N ASN A 134 22.72 32.65 2.61
CA ASN A 134 21.93 32.59 1.38
C ASN A 134 22.11 31.25 0.65
N ALA A 135 23.34 30.72 0.57
CA ALA A 135 23.58 29.42 -0.04
C ALA A 135 22.79 28.29 0.64
N TYR A 136 22.70 28.28 1.98
CA TYR A 136 21.92 27.27 2.70
C TYR A 136 20.40 27.45 2.55
N LYS A 137 19.90 28.68 2.35
CA LYS A 137 18.50 28.91 1.96
C LYS A 137 18.21 28.35 0.57
N ASP A 138 19.13 28.56 -0.38
CA ASP A 138 18.98 28.03 -1.74
C ASP A 138 19.02 26.50 -1.75
N ILE A 139 19.90 25.88 -0.95
CA ILE A 139 19.94 24.42 -0.78
C ILE A 139 18.61 23.88 -0.23
N ASP A 140 18.00 24.55 0.77
CA ASP A 140 16.67 24.17 1.26
C ASP A 140 15.62 24.28 0.16
N GLY A 141 15.62 25.37 -0.61
CA GLY A 141 14.73 25.56 -1.75
C GLY A 141 14.85 24.44 -2.78
N GLN A 142 16.08 24.05 -3.13
CA GLN A 142 16.33 22.93 -4.06
C GLN A 142 15.89 21.59 -3.48
N GLN A 143 16.11 21.33 -2.19
CA GLN A 143 15.65 20.10 -1.54
C GLN A 143 14.12 20.01 -1.55
N ARG A 144 13.41 21.12 -1.27
CA ARG A 144 11.95 21.17 -1.32
C ARG A 144 11.42 20.94 -2.74
N LEU A 145 12.08 21.51 -3.75
CA LEU A 145 11.72 21.28 -5.16
C LEU A 145 11.90 19.81 -5.54
N PHE A 146 13.05 19.23 -5.20
CA PHE A 146 13.34 17.81 -5.41
C PHE A 146 12.27 16.92 -4.78
N LEU A 147 11.95 17.12 -3.50
CA LEU A 147 10.94 16.32 -2.79
C LEU A 147 9.54 16.43 -3.43
N ARG A 148 9.15 17.62 -3.90
CA ARG A 148 7.89 17.81 -4.64
C ARG A 148 7.88 17.07 -5.97
N GLN A 149 8.99 17.07 -6.71
CA GLN A 149 9.11 16.33 -7.97
C GLN A 149 9.01 14.81 -7.73
N VAL A 150 9.69 14.30 -6.70
CA VAL A 150 9.62 12.88 -6.31
C VAL A 150 8.20 12.48 -5.93
N ASP A 151 7.51 13.30 -5.14
CA ASP A 151 6.12 13.04 -4.75
C ASP A 151 5.18 13.01 -5.97
N ALA A 152 5.24 14.06 -6.79
CA ALA A 152 4.36 14.27 -7.92
C ALA A 152 4.53 13.23 -9.05
N TYR A 153 5.76 12.89 -9.40
CA TYR A 153 6.06 12.12 -10.61
C TYR A 153 6.50 10.68 -10.33
N THR A 154 7.06 10.40 -9.16
CA THR A 154 7.55 9.05 -8.84
C THR A 154 6.59 8.34 -7.89
N ILE A 155 6.35 8.90 -6.71
CA ILE A 155 5.53 8.26 -5.68
C ILE A 155 4.09 8.06 -6.17
N ASN A 156 3.51 9.09 -6.79
CA ASN A 156 2.13 9.00 -7.30
C ASN A 156 1.98 7.99 -8.42
N ALA A 157 2.94 7.89 -9.35
CA ALA A 157 2.90 6.90 -10.43
C ALA A 157 2.93 5.46 -9.86
N LEU A 158 3.82 5.19 -8.91
CA LEU A 158 3.92 3.88 -8.26
C LEU A 158 2.65 3.53 -7.48
N LYS A 159 2.11 4.48 -6.73
CA LYS A 159 0.84 4.28 -6.01
C LYS A 159 -0.32 4.04 -6.97
N ASN A 160 -0.42 4.80 -8.05
CA ASN A 160 -1.48 4.63 -9.04
C ASN A 160 -1.47 3.20 -9.62
N PHE A 161 -0.30 2.68 -9.98
CA PHE A 161 -0.18 1.29 -10.41
C PHE A 161 -0.68 0.29 -9.34
N MET A 162 -0.16 0.40 -8.11
CA MET A 162 -0.43 -0.59 -7.06
C MET A 162 -1.84 -0.51 -6.48
N ASP A 163 -2.35 0.70 -6.26
CA ASP A 163 -3.58 0.95 -5.51
C ASP A 163 -4.80 1.06 -6.44
N VAL A 164 -4.58 1.36 -7.73
CA VAL A 164 -5.66 1.47 -8.73
C VAL A 164 -5.60 0.31 -9.71
N HIS A 165 -4.54 0.19 -10.49
CA HIS A 165 -4.50 -0.79 -11.60
C HIS A 165 -4.48 -2.24 -11.12
N VAL A 166 -3.60 -2.58 -10.18
CA VAL A 166 -3.53 -3.94 -9.62
C VAL A 166 -4.83 -4.32 -8.90
N VAL A 167 -5.41 -3.38 -8.13
CA VAL A 167 -6.69 -3.60 -7.44
C VAL A 167 -7.82 -3.85 -8.44
N ASN A 168 -7.89 -3.07 -9.51
CA ASN A 168 -8.88 -3.28 -10.57
C ASN A 168 -8.73 -4.66 -11.22
N ILE A 169 -7.51 -5.07 -11.58
CA ILE A 169 -7.27 -6.40 -12.16
C ILE A 169 -7.69 -7.52 -11.19
N ARG A 170 -7.40 -7.37 -9.90
CA ARG A 170 -7.85 -8.33 -8.87
C ARG A 170 -9.36 -8.41 -8.76
N ASN A 171 -10.05 -7.27 -8.84
CA ASN A 171 -11.51 -7.22 -8.82
C ASN A 171 -12.11 -7.92 -10.05
N GLU A 172 -11.53 -7.72 -11.23
CA GLU A 172 -11.97 -8.40 -12.45
C GLU A 172 -11.68 -9.91 -12.42
N LYS A 173 -10.56 -10.32 -11.83
CA LYS A 173 -10.28 -11.74 -11.54
C LYS A 173 -11.32 -12.34 -10.59
N ALA A 174 -11.71 -11.62 -9.53
CA ALA A 174 -12.71 -12.12 -8.58
C ALA A 174 -14.10 -12.28 -9.23
N LYS A 175 -14.47 -11.39 -10.16
CA LYS A 175 -15.68 -11.55 -10.99
C LYS A 175 -15.57 -12.77 -11.90
N LEU A 176 -14.42 -12.97 -12.56
CA LEU A 176 -14.17 -14.15 -13.38
C LEU A 176 -14.29 -15.45 -12.56
N ASP A 177 -13.70 -15.48 -11.36
CA ASP A 177 -13.81 -16.60 -10.42
C ASP A 177 -15.28 -16.91 -10.08
N THR A 178 -16.13 -15.88 -9.94
CA THR A 178 -17.57 -16.02 -9.68
C THR A 178 -18.31 -16.59 -10.90
N CYS A 179 -18.05 -16.06 -12.10
CA CYS A 179 -18.61 -16.57 -13.35
C CYS A 179 -18.23 -18.04 -13.59
N ARG A 180 -16.98 -18.41 -13.26
CA ARG A 180 -16.49 -19.79 -13.37
C ARG A 180 -17.27 -20.74 -12.48
N VAL A 181 -17.46 -20.38 -11.20
CA VAL A 181 -18.22 -21.21 -10.26
C VAL A 181 -19.64 -21.45 -10.78
N LYS A 182 -20.33 -20.40 -11.25
CA LYS A 182 -21.68 -20.50 -11.83
C LYS A 182 -21.71 -21.40 -13.07
N TYR A 183 -20.71 -21.30 -13.95
CA TYR A 183 -20.58 -22.15 -15.13
C TYR A 183 -20.39 -23.62 -14.76
N ASP A 184 -19.44 -23.92 -13.87
CA ASP A 184 -19.14 -25.28 -13.42
C ASP A 184 -20.35 -25.91 -12.69
N GLU A 185 -21.05 -25.14 -11.85
CA GLU A 185 -22.28 -25.57 -11.18
C GLU A 185 -23.39 -25.94 -12.17
N LEU A 186 -23.62 -25.11 -13.19
CA LEU A 186 -24.62 -25.37 -14.23
C LEU A 186 -24.22 -26.55 -15.12
N ALA A 187 -22.94 -26.72 -15.43
CA ALA A 187 -22.43 -27.85 -16.19
C ALA A 187 -22.70 -29.17 -15.46
N ASP A 188 -22.46 -29.20 -14.15
CA ASP A 188 -22.75 -30.37 -13.32
C ASP A 188 -24.25 -30.56 -13.07
N ALA A 189 -25.05 -29.50 -13.08
CA ALA A 189 -26.51 -29.60 -13.02
C ALA A 189 -27.07 -30.25 -14.29
N VAL A 190 -26.59 -29.88 -15.48
CA VAL A 190 -26.97 -30.51 -16.76
C VAL A 190 -26.65 -32.01 -16.73
N LYS A 191 -25.43 -32.39 -16.34
CA LYS A 191 -25.01 -33.81 -16.23
C LYS A 191 -25.89 -34.65 -15.31
N ARG A 192 -26.41 -34.04 -14.23
CA ARG A 192 -27.23 -34.72 -13.21
C ARG A 192 -28.75 -34.61 -13.47
N SER A 193 -29.15 -33.87 -14.49
CA SER A 193 -30.57 -33.55 -14.73
C SER A 193 -31.34 -34.67 -15.42
N ARG A 194 -32.64 -34.74 -15.15
CA ARG A 194 -33.57 -35.61 -15.89
C ARG A 194 -33.86 -35.02 -17.27
N PRO A 195 -34.13 -35.84 -18.29
CA PRO A 195 -34.33 -35.39 -19.67
C PRO A 195 -35.31 -34.21 -19.84
N GLU A 196 -36.36 -34.17 -19.02
CA GLU A 196 -37.39 -33.11 -19.01
C GLU A 196 -36.84 -31.71 -18.71
N TYR A 197 -35.75 -31.59 -17.94
CA TYR A 197 -35.16 -30.32 -17.52
C TYR A 197 -33.85 -29.98 -18.24
N VAL A 198 -33.31 -30.90 -19.04
CA VAL A 198 -32.02 -30.74 -19.74
C VAL A 198 -32.04 -29.52 -20.66
N LYS A 199 -33.14 -29.27 -21.37
CA LYS A 199 -33.23 -28.17 -22.35
C LYS A 199 -33.07 -26.81 -21.67
N ASP A 200 -33.77 -26.58 -20.57
CA ASP A 200 -33.73 -25.32 -19.83
C ASP A 200 -32.39 -25.10 -19.12
N LEU A 201 -31.81 -26.17 -18.56
CA LEU A 201 -30.48 -26.10 -17.93
C LEU A 201 -29.37 -25.87 -18.95
N THR A 202 -29.47 -26.48 -20.14
CA THR A 202 -28.52 -26.22 -21.24
C THR A 202 -28.59 -24.77 -21.70
N ALA A 203 -29.78 -24.19 -21.82
CA ALA A 203 -29.93 -22.78 -22.17
C ALA A 203 -29.27 -21.85 -21.12
N LYS A 204 -29.43 -22.13 -19.83
CA LYS A 204 -28.76 -21.39 -18.75
C LYS A 204 -27.24 -21.58 -18.76
N LEU A 205 -26.77 -22.78 -19.07
CA LEU A 205 -25.35 -23.09 -19.18
C LEU A 205 -24.69 -22.27 -20.31
N GLU A 206 -25.33 -22.18 -21.48
CA GLU A 206 -24.81 -21.37 -22.60
C GLU A 206 -24.71 -19.88 -22.24
N VAL A 207 -25.68 -19.34 -21.50
CA VAL A 207 -25.60 -17.96 -20.98
C VAL A 207 -24.43 -17.81 -20.01
N ALA A 208 -24.27 -18.72 -19.05
CA ALA A 208 -23.16 -18.66 -18.09
C ALA A 208 -21.78 -18.83 -18.76
N LYS A 209 -21.70 -19.67 -19.80
CA LYS A 209 -20.50 -19.83 -20.63
C LYS A 209 -20.13 -18.54 -21.35
N LYS A 210 -21.12 -17.86 -21.92
CA LYS A 210 -20.92 -16.56 -22.55
C LYS A 210 -20.44 -15.51 -21.54
N GLU A 211 -21.11 -15.39 -20.39
CA GLU A 211 -20.71 -14.47 -19.30
C GLU A 211 -19.27 -14.73 -18.84
N PHE A 212 -18.88 -16.01 -18.69
CA PHE A 212 -17.51 -16.38 -18.34
C PHE A 212 -16.50 -15.97 -19.41
N ASN A 213 -16.78 -16.23 -20.68
CA ASN A 213 -15.90 -15.86 -21.79
C ASN A 213 -15.77 -14.34 -21.95
N ASP A 214 -16.87 -13.61 -21.85
CA ASP A 214 -16.89 -12.15 -21.94
C ASP A 214 -16.03 -11.53 -20.81
N GLN A 215 -16.17 -12.05 -19.58
CA GLN A 215 -15.36 -11.60 -18.43
C GLN A 215 -13.88 -12.00 -18.57
N LEU A 216 -13.59 -13.17 -19.14
CA LEU A 216 -12.23 -13.62 -19.41
C LEU A 216 -11.54 -12.72 -20.45
N GLU A 217 -12.26 -12.37 -21.53
CA GLU A 217 -11.76 -11.44 -22.54
C GLU A 217 -11.51 -10.05 -21.93
N PHE A 218 -12.40 -9.58 -21.06
CA PHE A 218 -12.23 -8.32 -20.35
C PHE A 218 -10.98 -8.30 -19.46
N LEU A 219 -10.77 -9.36 -18.67
CA LEU A 219 -9.58 -9.51 -17.85
C LEU A 219 -8.30 -9.55 -18.70
N ASN A 220 -8.31 -10.28 -19.81
CA ASN A 220 -7.18 -10.35 -20.73
C ASN A 220 -6.84 -8.99 -21.35
N LYS A 221 -7.85 -8.18 -21.70
CA LYS A 221 -7.64 -6.79 -22.15
C LYS A 221 -6.95 -5.96 -21.07
N LYS A 222 -7.33 -6.11 -19.80
CA LYS A 222 -6.67 -5.43 -18.68
C LYS A 222 -5.25 -5.91 -18.43
N LEU A 223 -4.99 -7.20 -18.58
CA LEU A 223 -3.63 -7.73 -18.49
C LEU A 223 -2.76 -7.28 -19.67
N ALA A 224 -3.33 -7.10 -20.86
CA ALA A 224 -2.62 -6.56 -22.01
C ALA A 224 -2.21 -5.08 -21.86
N GLU A 225 -2.84 -4.32 -20.95
CA GLU A 225 -2.44 -2.95 -20.61
C GLU A 225 -1.18 -2.92 -19.71
N VAL A 226 -0.86 -4.01 -19.00
CA VAL A 226 0.24 -4.05 -17.99
C VAL A 226 1.60 -3.63 -18.55
N PRO A 227 2.05 -4.08 -19.74
CA PRO A 227 3.34 -3.64 -20.29
C PRO A 227 3.44 -2.13 -20.49
N ASN A 228 2.34 -1.44 -20.82
CA ASN A 228 2.34 0.02 -20.93
C ASN A 228 2.50 0.68 -19.55
N LEU A 229 1.83 0.14 -18.54
CA LEU A 229 1.97 0.61 -17.16
C LEU A 229 3.40 0.36 -16.63
N GLU A 230 4.06 -0.73 -17.03
CA GLU A 230 5.47 -0.97 -16.71
C GLU A 230 6.40 0.10 -17.32
N MET A 231 6.08 0.61 -18.52
CA MET A 231 6.81 1.74 -19.10
C MET A 231 6.63 3.02 -18.28
N GLU A 232 5.41 3.32 -17.81
CA GLU A 232 5.16 4.47 -16.93
C GLU A 232 5.96 4.37 -15.62
N ILE A 233 6.05 3.18 -15.03
CA ILE A 233 6.88 2.92 -13.85
C ILE A 233 8.36 3.17 -14.16
N ARG A 234 8.86 2.70 -15.30
CA ARG A 234 10.23 2.92 -15.73
C ARG A 234 10.53 4.42 -15.87
N GLU A 235 9.65 5.15 -16.53
CA GLU A 235 9.77 6.61 -16.70
C GLU A 235 9.77 7.33 -15.35
N ALA A 236 8.88 6.95 -14.44
CA ALA A 236 8.82 7.49 -13.08
C ALA A 236 10.14 7.30 -12.30
N MET A 237 10.79 6.13 -12.45
CA MET A 237 12.09 5.85 -11.83
C MET A 237 13.25 6.59 -12.51
N GLN A 238 13.17 6.81 -13.82
CA GLN A 238 14.12 7.65 -14.53
C GLN A 238 14.00 9.11 -14.08
N THR A 239 12.79 9.64 -13.96
CA THR A 239 12.52 10.98 -13.44
C THR A 239 13.06 11.15 -12.02
N PHE A 240 12.90 10.15 -11.14
CA PHE A 240 13.50 10.16 -9.81
C PHE A 240 15.02 10.33 -9.86
N SER A 241 15.68 9.54 -10.70
CA SER A 241 17.14 9.55 -10.85
C SER A 241 17.64 10.89 -11.39
N MET A 242 16.93 11.46 -12.38
CA MET A 242 17.23 12.77 -12.94
C MET A 242 17.04 13.90 -11.93
N ALA A 243 15.92 13.90 -11.19
CA ALA A 243 15.63 14.90 -10.17
C ALA A 243 16.71 14.89 -9.07
N ARG A 244 17.18 13.69 -8.68
CA ARG A 244 18.26 13.53 -7.71
C ARG A 244 19.59 14.06 -8.25
N LEU A 245 19.94 13.74 -9.50
CA LEU A 245 21.16 14.27 -10.14
C LEU A 245 21.13 15.80 -10.24
N GLN A 246 19.99 16.35 -10.64
CA GLN A 246 19.78 17.80 -10.73
C GLN A 246 19.97 18.46 -9.36
N TYR A 247 19.34 17.93 -8.31
CA TYR A 247 19.49 18.41 -6.94
C TYR A 247 20.96 18.51 -6.52
N TYR A 248 21.74 17.42 -6.67
CA TYR A 248 23.15 17.43 -6.28
C TYR A 248 24.01 18.35 -7.13
N THR A 249 23.74 18.43 -8.44
CA THR A 249 24.49 19.31 -9.35
C THR A 249 24.29 20.77 -8.99
N THR A 250 23.03 21.18 -8.76
CA THR A 250 22.69 22.56 -8.42
C THR A 250 23.20 22.95 -7.04
N THR A 251 23.03 22.08 -6.03
CA THR A 251 23.53 22.36 -4.67
C THR A 251 25.05 22.42 -4.60
N HIS A 252 25.76 21.52 -5.30
CA HIS A 252 27.22 21.56 -5.38
C HIS A 252 27.73 22.84 -6.06
N ALA A 253 27.11 23.25 -7.17
CA ALA A 253 27.45 24.51 -7.83
C ALA A 253 27.23 25.73 -6.91
N GLY A 254 26.13 25.74 -6.16
CA GLY A 254 25.82 26.80 -5.18
C GLY A 254 26.85 26.88 -4.05
N ILE A 255 27.25 25.75 -3.47
CA ILE A 255 28.30 25.70 -2.43
C ILE A 255 29.63 26.18 -2.99
N LYS A 256 30.04 25.67 -4.16
CA LYS A 256 31.30 26.05 -4.79
C LYS A 256 31.39 27.57 -5.03
N ALA A 257 30.29 28.20 -5.43
CA ALA A 257 30.24 29.64 -5.68
C ALA A 257 30.48 30.49 -4.42
N VAL A 258 30.16 29.98 -3.23
CA VAL A 258 30.39 30.72 -1.96
C VAL A 258 31.69 30.35 -1.26
N THR A 259 32.33 29.24 -1.64
CA THR A 259 33.61 28.79 -1.06
C THR A 259 34.84 29.13 -1.92
N SER A 260 34.64 29.68 -3.13
CA SER A 260 35.71 30.12 -4.04
C SER A 260 36.02 31.60 -3.82
#